data_AF-A0A7W3TLB4-F1
#
_entry.id   AF-A0A7W3TLB4-F1
#
_cell.length_a   1.000
_cell.length_b   1.000
_cell.length_c   1.000
_cell.angle_alpha   90.00
_cell.angle_beta   90.00
_cell.angle_gamma   90.00
#
_symmetry.space_group_name_H-M   'P 1'
#
loop_
_entity.id
_entity.type
_entity.pdbx_description
1 polymer ?
#
loop_
_entity_poly.entity_id
_entity_poly.type
_entity_poly.pdbx_seq_one_letter_code
_entity_poly.pdbx_strand_id
1 'polypeptide(L)'
;MNANPYASLDDLLERCDALEAQLPALRAEYPEEGDFWSAFAGIADEIIEDANRADAGGDLNAVHWLPVNGRLVEMLDALGIAHDLPRVG
;
A
#
# COMPACT_ATOMS: atom_id res chain seq x y z
N MET A 1 -8.43 -19.52 -21.04
CA MET A 1 -7.74 -18.96 -19.86
C MET A 1 -8.63 -17.85 -19.35
N ASN A 2 -9.27 -18.02 -18.19
CA ASN A 2 -9.87 -16.88 -17.49
C ASN A 2 -8.72 -16.14 -16.85
N ALA A 3 -8.30 -15.00 -17.42
CA ALA A 3 -7.39 -14.10 -16.73
C ALA A 3 -8.10 -13.64 -15.45
N ASN A 4 -7.45 -13.77 -14.30
CA ASN A 4 -7.93 -13.12 -13.09
C ASN A 4 -8.02 -11.61 -13.39
N PRO A 5 -9.20 -10.97 -13.31
CA PRO A 5 -9.33 -9.54 -13.63
C PRO A 5 -8.72 -8.64 -12.55
N TYR A 6 -8.21 -9.22 -11.46
CA TYR A 6 -7.62 -8.50 -10.33
C TYR A 6 -6.08 -8.52 -10.36
N ALA A 7 -5.48 -7.52 -9.73
CA ALA A 7 -4.03 -7.41 -9.58
C ALA A 7 -3.47 -8.64 -8.86
N SER A 8 -2.30 -9.14 -9.30
CA SER A 8 -1.59 -10.17 -8.56
C SER A 8 -0.91 -9.58 -7.32
N LEU A 9 -0.54 -10.44 -6.36
CA LEU A 9 0.23 -10.00 -5.20
C LEU A 9 1.56 -9.36 -5.61
N ASP A 10 2.26 -9.92 -6.59
CA ASP A 10 3.53 -9.38 -7.07
C ASP A 10 3.35 -7.96 -7.65
N ASP A 11 2.27 -7.72 -8.42
CA ASP A 11 1.95 -6.38 -8.95
C ASP A 11 1.68 -5.37 -7.82
N LEU A 12 0.99 -5.80 -6.76
CA LEU A 12 0.68 -4.95 -5.60
C LEU A 12 1.94 -4.64 -4.79
N LEU A 13 2.84 -5.60 -4.63
CA LEU A 13 4.12 -5.40 -3.95
C LEU A 13 5.06 -4.50 -4.76
N GLU A 14 5.08 -4.62 -6.09
CA GLU A 14 5.83 -3.71 -6.96
C GLU A 14 5.31 -2.27 -6.84
N ARG A 15 3.99 -2.08 -6.71
CA ARG A 15 3.39 -0.76 -6.44
C ARG A 15 3.79 -0.22 -5.06
N CYS A 16 3.87 -1.07 -4.04
CA CYS A 16 4.41 -0.69 -2.74
C CYS A 16 5.87 -0.22 -2.86
N ASP A 17 6.73 -0.97 -3.53
CA ASP A 17 8.14 -0.61 -3.73
C ASP A 17 8.28 0.70 -4.53
N ALA A 18 7.42 0.90 -5.53
CA ALA A 18 7.37 2.15 -6.29
C ALA A 18 6.93 3.34 -5.43
N LEU A 19 5.97 3.16 -4.51
CA LEU A 19 5.58 4.18 -3.54
C LEU A 19 6.74 4.50 -2.59
N GLU A 20 7.41 3.48 -2.05
CA GLU A 20 8.58 3.66 -1.17
C GLU A 20 9.68 4.48 -1.84
N ALA A 21 9.99 4.17 -3.10
CA ALA A 21 10.98 4.91 -3.89
C ALA A 21 10.56 6.38 -4.16
N GLN A 22 9.26 6.67 -4.16
CA GLN A 22 8.73 8.02 -4.39
C GLN A 22 8.66 8.87 -3.10
N LEU A 23 8.74 8.26 -1.91
CA LEU A 23 8.61 8.98 -0.63
C LEU A 23 9.52 10.22 -0.50
N PRO A 24 10.80 10.20 -0.89
CA PRO A 24 11.65 11.39 -0.80
C PRO A 24 11.17 12.54 -1.70
N ALA A 25 10.67 12.22 -2.89
CA ALA A 25 10.12 13.21 -3.82
C ALA A 25 8.78 13.74 -3.29
N LEU A 26 7.91 12.86 -2.80
CA LEU A 26 6.63 13.22 -2.19
C LEU A 26 6.84 14.17 -0.99
N ARG A 27 7.86 13.93 -0.17
CA ARG A 27 8.20 14.77 0.97
C ARG A 27 8.78 16.13 0.57
N ALA A 28 9.46 16.20 -0.56
CA ALA A 28 9.95 17.46 -1.11
C ALA A 28 8.81 18.28 -1.75
N GLU A 29 7.85 17.62 -2.38
CA GLU A 29 6.66 18.24 -2.98
C GLU A 29 5.65 18.72 -1.93
N TYR A 30 5.45 17.91 -0.89
CA TYR A 30 4.55 18.20 0.23
C TYR A 30 5.35 18.28 1.54
N PRO A 31 5.95 19.45 1.86
CA PRO A 31 6.76 19.60 3.07
C PRO A 31 5.90 19.65 4.35
N GLU A 32 4.66 20.13 4.23
CA GLU A 32 3.70 20.14 5.33
C GLU A 32 3.23 18.71 5.62
N GLU A 33 3.25 18.33 6.90
CA GLU A 33 3.01 16.95 7.31
C GLU A 33 1.62 16.46 6.89
N GLY A 34 0.58 17.29 7.05
CA GLY A 34 -0.78 16.92 6.64
C GLY A 34 -0.95 16.73 5.13
N ASP A 35 -0.27 17.55 4.32
CA ASP A 35 -0.35 17.47 2.86
C ASP A 35 0.40 16.26 2.33
N PHE A 36 1.59 15.99 2.89
CA PHE A 36 2.31 14.73 2.65
C PHE A 36 1.41 13.54 2.99
N TRP A 37 0.70 13.63 4.11
CA TRP A 37 -0.09 12.52 4.60
C TRP A 37 -1.31 12.25 3.73
N SER A 38 -1.97 13.31 3.28
CA SER A 38 -3.05 13.21 2.29
C SER A 38 -2.57 12.58 0.98
N ALA A 39 -1.38 12.98 0.49
CA ALA A 39 -0.81 12.45 -0.75
C ALA A 39 -0.41 10.97 -0.64
N PHE A 40 0.27 10.58 0.44
CA PHE A 40 0.59 9.17 0.69
C PHE A 40 -0.68 8.33 0.84
N ALA A 41 -1.62 8.78 1.67
CA ALA A 41 -2.83 8.03 1.97
C ALA A 41 -3.65 7.76 0.70
N GLY A 42 -3.73 8.72 -0.23
CA GLY A 42 -4.38 8.51 -1.51
C GLY A 42 -3.77 7.36 -2.32
N ILE A 43 -2.44 7.28 -2.40
CA ILE A 43 -1.76 6.20 -3.15
C ILE A 43 -1.87 4.87 -2.41
N ALA A 44 -1.71 4.88 -1.09
CA ALA A 44 -1.80 3.68 -0.26
C ALA A 44 -3.21 3.07 -0.27
N ASP A 45 -4.25 3.90 -0.20
CA ASP A 45 -5.65 3.46 -0.25
C ASP A 45 -5.97 2.77 -1.59
N GLU A 46 -5.47 3.28 -2.71
CA GLU A 46 -5.65 2.62 -4.02
C GLU A 46 -5.02 1.21 -4.06
N ILE A 47 -3.84 1.02 -3.46
CA ILE A 47 -3.19 -0.30 -3.39
C ILE A 47 -3.99 -1.24 -2.47
N ILE A 48 -4.48 -0.73 -1.34
CA ILE A 48 -5.31 -1.48 -0.38
C ILE A 48 -6.66 -1.88 -1.00
N GLU A 49 -7.31 -0.98 -1.74
CA GLU A 49 -8.57 -1.26 -2.43
C GLU A 49 -8.41 -2.35 -3.49
N ASP A 50 -7.33 -2.34 -4.26
CA ASP A 50 -7.05 -3.38 -5.25
C ASP A 50 -6.71 -4.72 -4.60
N ALA A 51 -5.97 -4.72 -3.49
CA ALA A 51 -5.71 -5.91 -2.68
C ALA A 51 -7.03 -6.51 -2.14
N ASN A 52 -7.90 -5.68 -1.56
CA ASN A 52 -9.21 -6.09 -1.07
C ASN A 52 -10.09 -6.66 -2.20
N ARG A 53 -10.03 -6.06 -3.39
CA ARG A 53 -10.80 -6.52 -4.55
C ARG A 53 -10.28 -7.86 -5.08
N ALA A 54 -8.97 -8.06 -5.09
CA ALA A 54 -8.35 -9.34 -5.42
C ALA A 54 -8.77 -10.45 -4.44
N ASP A 55 -8.77 -10.15 -3.13
CA ASP A 55 -9.19 -11.07 -2.07
C ASP A 55 -10.68 -11.43 -2.17
N ALA A 56 -11.55 -10.43 -2.41
CA ALA A 56 -12.98 -10.65 -2.62
C ALA A 56 -13.30 -11.42 -3.92
N GLY A 57 -12.36 -11.40 -4.88
CA GLY A 57 -12.45 -11.97 -6.20
C GLY A 57 -12.35 -13.49 -6.30
N GLY A 58 -11.95 -14.17 -5.21
CA GLY A 58 -12.11 -15.63 -5.08
C GLY A 58 -10.85 -16.46 -4.87
N ASP A 59 -9.68 -15.88 -4.61
CA ASP A 59 -8.56 -16.67 -4.06
C ASP A 59 -8.57 -16.64 -2.54
N LEU A 60 -9.36 -17.53 -1.94
CA LEU A 60 -9.48 -17.67 -0.48
C LEU A 60 -8.17 -18.15 0.20
N ASN A 61 -7.12 -18.48 -0.55
CA ASN A 61 -5.82 -18.93 -0.03
C ASN A 61 -4.71 -17.89 -0.18
N ALA A 62 -4.94 -16.81 -0.91
CA ALA A 62 -4.00 -15.70 -1.07
C ALA A 62 -4.63 -14.45 -0.45
N VAL A 63 -4.32 -14.17 0.82
CA VAL A 63 -4.69 -12.90 1.44
C VAL A 63 -3.69 -11.86 0.95
N HIS A 64 -4.07 -11.07 -0.06
CA HIS A 64 -3.26 -10.00 -0.66
C HIS A 64 -3.20 -8.79 0.26
N TRP A 65 -4.29 -8.50 0.97
CA TRP A 65 -4.35 -7.35 1.87
C TRP A 65 -3.28 -7.39 2.97
N LEU A 66 -3.02 -8.57 3.54
CA LEU A 66 -2.09 -8.74 4.65
C LEU A 66 -0.64 -8.33 4.32
N PRO A 67 0.01 -8.89 3.29
CA PRO A 67 1.37 -8.49 2.90
C PRO A 67 1.43 -7.03 2.40
N VAL A 68 0.40 -6.54 1.71
CA VAL A 68 0.31 -5.13 1.27
C VAL A 68 0.26 -4.18 2.47
N ASN A 69 -0.63 -4.43 3.43
CA ASN A 69 -0.73 -3.63 4.65
C ASN A 69 0.57 -3.68 5.45
N GLY A 70 1.24 -4.85 5.50
CA GLY A 70 2.55 -4.99 6.13
C GLY A 70 3.61 -4.06 5.53
N ARG A 71 3.76 -4.05 4.20
CA ARG A 71 4.73 -3.17 3.51
C ARG A 71 4.43 -1.69 3.73
N LEU A 72 3.16 -1.29 3.69
CA LEU A 72 2.76 0.10 3.94
C LEU A 72 3.08 0.53 5.37
N VAL A 73 2.85 -0.33 6.37
CA VAL A 73 3.23 -0.08 7.77
C VAL A 73 4.75 0.08 7.91
N GLU A 74 5.54 -0.81 7.31
CA GLU A 74 7.01 -0.74 7.35
C GLU A 74 7.54 0.59 6.79
N MET A 75 6.93 1.10 5.71
CA MET A 75 7.30 2.40 5.15
C MET A 75 7.05 3.55 6.13
N LEU A 76 5.91 3.53 6.81
CA LEU A 76 5.55 4.58 7.77
C LEU A 76 6.43 4.55 9.02
N ASP A 77 6.75 3.35 9.49
CA ASP A 77 7.72 3.14 10.57
C ASP A 77 9.09 3.69 10.20
N ALA A 78 9.56 3.43 8.96
CA ALA A 78 10.85 3.92 8.48
C ALA A 78 10.89 5.46 8.39
N LEU A 79 9.73 6.10 8.15
CA LEU A 79 9.59 7.55 8.16
C LEU A 79 9.41 8.15 9.57
N GLY A 80 9.23 7.31 10.59
CA GLY A 80 8.97 7.75 11.97
C GLY A 80 7.62 8.45 12.14
N ILE A 81 6.65 8.16 11.27
CA ILE A 81 5.34 8.81 11.25
C ILE A 81 4.38 8.02 12.15
N ALA A 82 3.67 8.72 13.03
CA ALA A 82 2.60 8.10 13.82
C ALA A 82 1.41 7.77 12.91
N HIS A 83 1.00 6.50 12.87
CA HIS A 83 -0.11 6.03 12.06
C HIS A 83 -1.00 5.04 12.82
N ASP A 84 -2.28 4.98 12.46
CA ASP A 84 -3.26 4.04 13.04
C ASP A 84 -3.38 2.71 12.26
N LEU A 85 -2.54 2.49 11.24
CA LEU A 85 -2.56 1.20 10.52
C LEU A 85 -2.22 0.03 11.46
N PRO A 86 -3.01 -1.05 11.45
CA PRO A 86 -2.81 -2.19 12.33
C PRO A 86 -1.51 -2.92 11.96
N ARG A 87 -0.62 -3.06 12.94
CA ARG A 87 0.53 -3.97 12.83
C ARG A 87 0.02 -5.40 12.92
N VAL A 88 0.33 -6.21 11.92
CA VAL A 88 0.07 -7.65 11.99
C VAL A 88 1.39 -8.33 12.34
N GLY A 89 1.48 -8.85 13.56
CA GLY A 89 2.61 -9.59 14.10
C GLY A 89 2.35 -11.09 14.21
#